data_AF-A0A7C6B7M0-F1
#
_entry.id   AF-A0A7C6B7M0-F1
#
_cell.length_a   1.000
_cell.length_b   1.000
_cell.length_c   1.000
_cell.angle_alpha   90.00
_cell.angle_beta   90.00
_cell.angle_gamma   90.00
#
_symmetry.space_group_name_H-M   'P 1'
#
loop_
_entity.id
_entity.type
_entity.pdbx_description
1 polymer ?
#
loop_
_entity_poly.entity_id
_entity_poly.type
_entity_poly.pdbx_seq_one_letter_code
_entity_poly.pdbx_strand_id
1 'polypeptide(L)'
;MADRESIIQEVLSSLNLADKVKKVLFEDVRTPWDERAFIKRKRDSLEVKLKVWDDEFYLYGRIYRLFLYIYDVLREEFRYDPKIAPDEEKEPRFRDRHNQIWSIYVDSRLEKMGIENFFDRITRRNIFVDSEKELPWEEACLIFDELWNKESYTYPEITEITYNLSVFAEKNIQVNKDKIECLVNKLLTQKGVLKQIERLSSLDLRKSLNEILSFTAYKCKDTYISANYYGIYFTYNKRLYVELIPAEDNTIFLTIIDPFTNKTVSNIITENTDIKVIQDKIYGIYKMMVHD
;
A
#
# COMPACT_ATOMS: atom_id res chain seq x y z
N MET A 1 -8.25 -3.77 38.54
CA MET A 1 -7.68 -3.21 37.30
C MET A 1 -6.28 -2.76 37.62
N ALA A 2 -5.28 -3.23 36.89
CA ALA A 2 -3.90 -2.79 37.11
C ALA A 2 -3.76 -1.34 36.62
N ASP A 3 -3.29 -0.47 37.49
CA ASP A 3 -2.96 0.90 37.12
C ASP A 3 -1.86 0.90 36.04
N ARG A 4 -1.92 1.83 35.08
CA ARG A 4 -0.95 1.93 33.98
C ARG A 4 0.47 2.01 34.55
N GLU A 5 0.67 2.78 35.62
CA GLU A 5 1.95 2.89 36.34
C GLU A 5 2.47 1.51 36.80
N SER A 6 1.60 0.67 37.34
CA SER A 6 1.95 -0.68 37.77
C SER A 6 2.40 -1.55 36.59
N ILE A 7 1.68 -1.52 35.48
CA ILE A 7 2.04 -2.27 34.26
C ILE A 7 3.42 -1.85 33.77
N ILE A 8 3.71 -0.55 33.77
CA ILE A 8 4.99 -0.03 33.30
C ILE A 8 6.14 -0.49 34.19
N GLN A 9 5.98 -0.42 35.51
CA GLN A 9 7.02 -0.87 36.44
C GLN A 9 7.29 -2.37 36.31
N GLU A 10 6.24 -3.17 36.12
CA GLU A 10 6.36 -4.59 35.85
C GLU A 10 7.13 -4.86 34.55
N VAL A 11 6.76 -4.21 33.44
CA VAL A 11 7.41 -4.35 32.13
C VAL A 11 8.88 -3.87 32.18
N LEU A 12 9.15 -2.76 32.85
CA LEU A 12 10.51 -2.27 33.03
C LEU A 12 11.37 -3.27 33.82
N SER A 13 10.78 -3.94 34.81
CA SER A 13 11.47 -4.95 35.61
C SER A 13 11.72 -6.22 34.80
N SER A 14 10.71 -6.71 34.06
CA SER A 14 10.82 -7.92 33.24
C SER A 14 11.87 -7.80 32.13
N LEU A 15 12.03 -6.59 31.56
CA LEU A 15 13.01 -6.30 30.51
C LEU A 15 14.38 -5.84 31.05
N ASN A 16 14.56 -5.80 32.38
CA ASN A 16 15.76 -5.26 33.04
C ASN A 16 16.11 -3.82 32.59
N LEU A 17 15.08 -2.98 32.47
CA LEU A 17 15.18 -1.58 32.06
C LEU A 17 14.96 -0.59 33.21
N ALA A 18 14.52 -1.05 34.38
CA ALA A 18 14.20 -0.20 35.54
C ALA A 18 15.35 0.75 35.94
N ASP A 19 16.59 0.27 35.94
CA ASP A 19 17.76 1.10 36.30
C ASP A 19 18.14 2.12 35.22
N LYS A 20 17.73 1.88 33.97
CA LYS A 20 18.06 2.73 32.81
C LYS A 20 17.00 3.80 32.55
N VAL A 21 15.73 3.48 32.78
CA VAL A 21 14.59 4.36 32.48
C VAL A 21 14.17 5.11 33.75
N LYS A 22 14.56 6.38 33.87
CA LYS A 22 14.28 7.18 35.08
C LYS A 22 12.93 7.87 35.07
N LYS A 23 12.35 8.09 33.89
CA LYS A 23 11.09 8.81 33.73
C LYS A 23 10.34 8.29 32.53
N VAL A 24 9.06 8.02 32.72
CA VAL A 24 8.13 7.67 31.64
C VAL A 24 7.01 8.71 31.60
N LEU A 25 6.76 9.27 30.43
CA LEU A 25 5.66 10.20 30.16
C LEU A 25 4.61 9.48 29.32
N PHE A 26 3.33 9.68 29.63
CA PHE A 26 2.20 9.10 28.90
C PHE A 26 1.39 10.16 28.19
N GLU A 27 0.92 9.81 27.00
CA GLU A 27 -0.03 10.58 26.22
C GLU A 27 -1.03 9.61 25.59
N ASP A 28 -2.31 9.91 25.72
CA ASP A 28 -3.38 9.12 25.13
C ASP A 28 -3.50 9.38 23.63
N VAL A 29 -3.71 8.32 22.85
CA VAL A 29 -4.08 8.38 21.44
C VAL A 29 -5.42 7.70 21.19
N ARG A 30 -6.06 8.03 20.07
CA ARG A 30 -7.43 7.57 19.77
C ARG A 30 -7.51 6.18 19.16
N THR A 31 -6.38 5.60 18.76
CA THR A 31 -6.35 4.37 17.97
C THR A 31 -5.03 3.62 18.18
N PRO A 32 -5.01 2.27 18.13
CA PRO A 32 -3.80 1.48 18.35
C PRO A 32 -2.73 1.69 17.25
N TRP A 33 -3.13 2.21 16.09
CA TRP A 33 -2.23 2.51 14.97
C TRP A 33 -1.28 3.70 15.26
N ASP A 34 -1.69 4.60 16.16
CA ASP A 34 -0.95 5.81 16.53
C ASP A 34 -0.02 5.60 17.73
N GLU A 35 0.04 4.37 18.26
CA GLU A 35 0.92 4.05 19.38
C GLU A 35 2.38 4.17 18.98
N ARG A 36 3.17 4.85 19.83
CA ARG A 36 4.58 5.15 19.57
C ARG A 36 5.37 5.21 20.87
N ALA A 37 6.62 4.79 20.80
CA ALA A 37 7.60 4.96 21.87
C ALA A 37 8.68 5.95 21.42
N PHE A 38 9.00 6.91 22.27
CA PHE A 38 10.10 7.85 22.06
C PHE A 38 11.09 7.73 23.19
N ILE A 39 12.38 7.69 22.85
CA ILE A 39 13.47 7.69 23.82
C ILE A 39 14.26 8.99 23.73
N LYS A 40 14.64 9.52 24.88
CA LYS A 40 15.57 10.64 24.99
C LYS A 40 16.73 10.22 25.88
N ARG A 41 17.91 10.09 25.29
CA ARG A 41 19.14 9.73 26.00
C ARG A 41 19.63 10.92 26.83
N LYS A 42 19.89 10.66 28.11
CA LYS A 42 20.63 11.53 29.04
C LYS A 42 21.97 10.89 29.36
N ARG A 43 22.86 11.62 30.05
CA ARG A 43 24.23 11.18 30.35
C ARG A 43 24.29 9.74 30.92
N ASP A 44 23.42 9.43 31.88
CA ASP A 44 23.40 8.13 32.58
C ASP A 44 21.99 7.53 32.69
N SER A 45 21.04 7.95 31.84
CA SER A 45 19.64 7.49 31.93
C SER A 45 18.84 7.77 30.66
N LEU A 46 17.62 7.22 30.62
CA LEU A 46 16.65 7.41 29.56
C LEU A 46 15.38 8.06 30.12
N GLU A 47 14.87 9.03 29.37
CA GLU A 47 13.48 9.47 29.48
C GLU A 47 12.70 8.83 28.34
N VAL A 48 11.56 8.22 28.66
CA VAL A 48 10.68 7.56 27.69
C VAL A 48 9.38 8.32 27.62
N LYS A 49 8.86 8.53 26.41
CA LYS A 49 7.49 9.00 26.18
C LYS A 49 6.73 7.93 25.42
N LEU A 50 5.61 7.48 25.97
CA LEU A 50 4.72 6.52 25.34
C LEU A 50 3.43 7.21 24.91
N LYS A 51 3.04 6.96 23.66
CA LYS A 51 1.71 7.23 23.14
C LYS A 51 0.95 5.91 23.11
N VAL A 52 -0.13 5.81 23.90
CA VAL A 52 -0.87 4.55 24.09
C VAL A 52 -2.34 4.79 23.78
N TRP A 53 -2.99 3.84 23.11
CA TRP A 53 -4.41 3.95 22.81
C TRP A 53 -5.22 3.98 24.11
N ASP A 54 -6.16 4.93 24.20
CA ASP A 54 -7.04 5.12 25.36
C ASP A 54 -8.15 4.06 25.43
N ASP A 55 -7.73 2.81 25.60
CA ASP A 55 -8.59 1.63 25.70
C ASP A 55 -7.87 0.53 26.53
N GLU A 56 -8.60 -0.22 27.34
CA GLU A 56 -8.03 -1.25 28.24
C GLU A 56 -7.70 -2.58 27.53
N PHE A 57 -8.25 -2.86 26.34
CA PHE A 57 -8.10 -4.14 25.64
C PHE A 57 -6.65 -4.45 25.27
N TYR A 58 -6.03 -5.47 25.86
CA TYR A 58 -4.62 -5.82 25.65
C TYR A 58 -3.62 -4.76 26.15
N LEU A 59 -4.02 -3.85 27.04
CA LEU A 59 -3.19 -2.74 27.52
C LEU A 59 -1.79 -3.18 27.97
N TYR A 60 -1.69 -4.29 28.72
CA TYR A 60 -0.41 -4.87 29.13
C TYR A 60 0.48 -5.20 27.93
N GLY A 61 -0.04 -5.98 26.96
CA GLY A 61 0.69 -6.35 25.75
C GLY A 61 1.09 -5.15 24.89
N ARG A 62 0.21 -4.15 24.76
CA ARG A 62 0.50 -2.93 24.01
C ARG A 62 1.64 -2.12 24.66
N ILE A 63 1.64 -1.97 25.99
CA ILE A 63 2.74 -1.32 26.71
C ILE A 63 4.02 -2.14 26.59
N TYR A 64 3.95 -3.46 26.77
CA TYR A 64 5.09 -4.37 26.64
C TYR A 64 5.73 -4.26 25.25
N ARG A 65 4.91 -4.24 24.19
CA ARG A 65 5.33 -4.04 22.80
C ARG A 65 6.15 -2.77 22.62
N LEU A 66 5.67 -1.66 23.17
CA LEU A 66 6.37 -0.37 23.08
C LEU A 66 7.74 -0.40 23.76
N PHE A 67 7.85 -1.08 24.90
CA PHE A 67 9.13 -1.26 25.58
C PHE A 67 10.06 -2.27 24.90
N LEU A 68 9.56 -3.24 24.12
CA LEU A 68 10.41 -4.12 23.32
C LEU A 68 11.19 -3.35 22.24
N TYR A 69 10.60 -2.34 21.59
CA TYR A 69 11.35 -1.47 20.69
C TYR A 69 12.47 -0.72 21.43
N ILE A 70 12.19 -0.24 22.64
CA ILE A 70 13.20 0.44 23.48
C ILE A 70 14.30 -0.54 23.86
N TYR A 71 13.94 -1.75 24.28
CA TYR A 71 14.86 -2.81 24.63
C TYR A 71 15.80 -3.12 23.46
N ASP A 72 15.28 -3.30 22.24
CA ASP A 72 16.08 -3.52 21.04
C ASP A 72 17.09 -2.39 20.81
N VAL A 73 16.67 -1.12 20.89
CA VAL A 73 17.54 0.05 20.69
C VAL A 73 18.69 0.14 21.71
N LEU A 74 18.52 -0.46 22.89
CA LEU A 74 19.52 -0.45 23.96
C LEU A 74 20.45 -1.66 23.93
N ARG A 75 20.15 -2.68 23.13
CA ARG A 75 20.98 -3.87 23.00
C ARG A 75 22.10 -3.66 22.01
N GLU A 76 23.30 -4.00 22.43
CA GLU A 76 24.48 -3.94 21.56
C GLU A 76 24.39 -4.95 20.40
N GLU A 77 23.85 -6.15 20.65
CA GLU A 77 23.69 -7.17 19.61
C GLU A 77 22.70 -6.74 18.52
N PHE A 78 21.74 -5.88 18.85
CA PHE A 78 20.77 -5.36 17.87
C PHE A 78 21.41 -4.34 16.93
N ARG A 79 22.52 -3.70 17.31
CA ARG A 79 23.29 -2.76 16.46
C ARG A 79 22.44 -1.63 15.88
N TYR A 80 21.59 -1.01 16.70
CA TYR A 80 20.74 0.10 16.27
C TYR A 80 21.56 1.28 15.73
N ASP A 81 21.34 1.64 14.46
CA ASP A 81 21.90 2.84 13.84
C ASP A 81 20.82 3.54 12.99
N PRO A 82 20.23 4.65 13.45
CA PRO A 82 19.17 5.33 12.72
C PRO A 82 19.63 5.88 11.36
N LYS A 83 20.94 6.00 11.10
CA LYS A 83 21.48 6.56 9.86
C LYS A 83 21.34 5.62 8.66
N ILE A 84 21.17 4.32 8.89
CA ILE A 84 20.97 3.32 7.84
C ILE A 84 19.49 3.02 7.59
N ALA A 85 18.58 3.72 8.27
CA ALA A 85 17.15 3.61 7.97
C ALA A 85 16.84 4.24 6.61
N PRO A 86 15.84 3.74 5.86
CA PRO A 86 15.34 4.43 4.68
C PRO A 86 14.87 5.85 5.02
N ASP A 87 15.13 6.78 4.09
CA ASP A 87 14.75 8.19 4.25
C ASP A 87 13.22 8.33 4.18
N GLU A 88 12.62 8.97 5.19
CA GLU A 88 11.16 9.08 5.31
C GLU A 88 10.52 9.93 4.20
N GLU A 89 11.23 10.96 3.70
CA GLU A 89 10.72 11.83 2.64
C GLU A 89 11.00 11.28 1.25
N LYS A 90 12.20 10.70 1.04
CA LYS A 90 12.62 10.20 -0.28
C LYS A 90 12.18 8.79 -0.56
N GLU A 91 12.05 7.97 0.48
CA GLU A 91 11.81 6.53 0.38
C GLU A 91 10.68 6.06 1.31
N PRO A 92 9.50 6.72 1.32
CA PRO A 92 8.43 6.47 2.29
C PRO A 92 7.95 5.01 2.28
N ARG A 93 7.90 4.36 1.11
CA ARG A 93 7.54 2.94 1.01
C ARG A 93 8.55 2.02 1.71
N PHE A 94 9.85 2.26 1.51
CA PHE A 94 10.88 1.47 2.19
C PHE A 94 10.89 1.76 3.69
N ARG A 95 10.62 3.00 4.10
CA ARG A 95 10.45 3.37 5.50
C ARG A 95 9.30 2.60 6.16
N ASP A 96 8.15 2.51 5.49
CA ASP A 96 7.00 1.75 5.98
C ASP A 96 7.30 0.26 6.09
N ARG A 97 7.90 -0.34 5.04
CA ARG A 97 8.33 -1.74 5.06
C ARG A 97 9.31 -2.03 6.19
N HIS A 98 10.30 -1.16 6.41
CA HIS A 98 11.26 -1.27 7.52
C HIS A 98 10.55 -1.34 8.88
N ASN A 99 9.59 -0.44 9.10
CA ASN A 99 8.76 -0.43 10.30
C ASN A 99 7.93 -1.71 10.44
N GLN A 100 7.37 -2.24 9.34
CA GLN A 100 6.60 -3.49 9.36
C GLN A 100 7.49 -4.69 9.73
N ILE A 101 8.67 -4.83 9.14
CA ILE A 101 9.60 -5.92 9.45
C ILE A 101 10.01 -5.88 10.92
N TRP A 102 10.36 -4.69 11.45
CA TRP A 102 10.70 -4.58 12.87
C TRP A 102 9.49 -4.88 13.77
N SER A 103 8.29 -4.44 13.38
CA SER A 103 7.06 -4.76 14.12
C SER A 103 6.77 -6.26 14.14
N ILE A 104 6.93 -6.95 13.00
CA ILE A 104 6.82 -8.42 12.92
C ILE A 104 7.76 -9.08 13.92
N TYR A 105 9.01 -8.65 13.99
CA TYR A 105 9.97 -9.19 14.96
C TYR A 105 9.58 -8.91 16.43
N VAL A 106 9.02 -7.73 16.72
CA VAL A 106 8.56 -7.40 18.08
C VAL A 106 7.35 -8.24 18.47
N ASP A 107 6.34 -8.35 17.61
CA ASP A 107 5.11 -9.06 17.94
C ASP A 107 5.27 -10.58 17.94
N SER A 108 6.15 -11.13 17.10
CA SER A 108 6.46 -12.56 17.16
C SER A 108 7.09 -12.95 18.50
N ARG A 109 7.89 -12.07 19.11
CA ARG A 109 8.42 -12.27 20.47
C ARG A 109 7.32 -12.21 21.53
N LEU A 110 6.35 -11.30 21.41
CA LEU A 110 5.20 -11.26 22.33
C LEU A 110 4.41 -12.57 22.28
N GLU A 111 4.13 -13.08 21.08
CA GLU A 111 3.46 -14.38 20.90
C GLU A 111 4.26 -15.53 21.52
N LYS A 112 5.57 -15.60 21.27
CA LYS A 112 6.46 -16.61 21.87
C LYS A 112 6.52 -16.54 23.40
N MET A 113 6.34 -15.35 23.97
CA MET A 113 6.27 -15.12 25.42
C MET A 113 4.88 -15.38 26.01
N GLY A 114 3.87 -15.70 25.20
CA GLY A 114 2.49 -15.89 25.65
C GLY A 114 1.82 -14.58 26.10
N ILE A 115 2.32 -13.43 25.65
CA ILE A 115 1.75 -12.12 25.98
C ILE A 115 0.73 -11.74 24.91
N GLU A 116 -0.54 -11.70 25.31
CA GLU A 116 -1.62 -11.26 24.41
C GLU A 116 -1.43 -9.81 23.99
N ASN A 117 -1.64 -9.53 22.71
CA ASN A 117 -1.42 -8.22 22.10
C ASN A 117 -2.50 -7.94 21.05
N PHE A 118 -2.80 -6.67 20.83
CA PHE A 118 -3.75 -6.23 19.81
C PHE A 118 -3.33 -6.68 18.40
N PHE A 119 -2.03 -6.69 18.12
CA PHE A 119 -1.48 -7.10 16.84
C PHE A 119 -1.01 -8.55 16.88
N ASP A 120 -1.97 -9.46 16.83
CA ASP A 120 -1.70 -10.88 16.69
C ASP A 120 -1.08 -11.23 15.32
N ARG A 121 -0.66 -12.49 15.16
CA ARG A 121 -0.06 -12.98 13.92
C ARG A 121 -0.95 -12.77 12.70
N ILE A 122 -2.26 -12.99 12.83
CA ILE A 122 -3.19 -12.86 11.70
C ILE A 122 -3.29 -11.40 11.27
N THR A 123 -3.45 -10.48 12.22
CA THR A 123 -3.52 -9.04 11.98
C THR A 123 -2.23 -8.56 11.35
N ARG A 124 -1.07 -8.95 11.89
CA ARG A 124 0.23 -8.54 11.34
C ARG A 124 0.48 -9.09 9.94
N ARG A 125 0.07 -10.33 9.66
CA ARG A 125 0.12 -10.91 8.31
C ARG A 125 -0.72 -10.10 7.32
N ASN A 126 -1.95 -9.77 7.69
CA ASN A 126 -2.85 -9.02 6.81
C ASN A 126 -2.29 -7.62 6.50
N ILE A 127 -1.73 -6.94 7.50
CA ILE A 127 -1.06 -5.64 7.31
C ILE A 127 0.14 -5.78 6.35
N PHE A 128 0.97 -6.81 6.55
CA PHE A 128 2.14 -7.03 5.71
C PHE A 128 1.75 -7.32 4.25
N VAL A 129 0.83 -8.25 4.02
CA VAL A 129 0.33 -8.60 2.68
C VAL A 129 -0.32 -7.40 1.99
N ASP A 130 -1.10 -6.58 2.73
CA ASP A 130 -1.65 -5.34 2.17
C ASP A 130 -0.56 -4.30 1.88
N SER A 131 0.52 -4.23 2.65
CA SER A 131 1.61 -3.28 2.36
C SER A 131 2.44 -3.69 1.14
N GLU A 132 2.53 -4.98 0.83
CA GLU A 132 3.34 -5.53 -0.25
C GLU A 132 2.51 -5.92 -1.49
N LYS A 133 1.67 -5.00 -1.98
CA LYS A 133 0.71 -5.21 -3.09
C LYS A 133 1.30 -5.61 -4.43
N GLU A 134 2.62 -5.45 -4.59
CA GLU A 134 3.36 -5.86 -5.79
C GLU A 134 3.77 -7.33 -5.74
N LEU A 135 3.74 -7.95 -4.56
CA LEU A 135 3.97 -9.38 -4.40
C LEU A 135 2.65 -10.15 -4.53
N PRO A 136 2.66 -11.32 -5.19
CA PRO A 136 1.57 -12.27 -5.10
C PRO A 136 1.25 -12.61 -3.64
N TRP A 137 -0.03 -12.80 -3.29
CA TRP A 137 -0.42 -13.02 -1.89
C TRP A 137 0.24 -14.24 -1.26
N GLU A 138 0.39 -15.31 -2.03
CA GLU A 138 1.06 -16.53 -1.57
C GLU A 138 2.54 -16.26 -1.24
N GLU A 139 3.23 -15.45 -2.05
CA GLU A 139 4.62 -15.07 -1.82
C GLU A 139 4.74 -14.17 -0.58
N ALA A 140 3.88 -13.16 -0.47
CA ALA A 140 3.85 -12.29 0.70
C ALA A 140 3.56 -13.06 2.00
N CYS A 141 2.68 -14.07 1.97
CA CYS A 141 2.43 -14.95 3.10
C CYS A 141 3.65 -15.80 3.48
N LEU A 142 4.36 -16.37 2.51
CA LEU A 142 5.55 -17.17 2.76
C LEU A 142 6.69 -16.33 3.36
N ILE A 143 6.90 -15.13 2.82
CA ILE A 143 7.85 -14.15 3.38
C ILE A 143 7.45 -13.79 4.82
N PHE A 144 6.17 -13.50 5.05
CA PHE A 144 5.69 -13.19 6.40
C PHE A 144 5.98 -14.33 7.38
N ASP A 145 5.71 -15.58 7.00
CA ASP A 145 5.96 -16.72 7.88
C ASP A 145 7.45 -16.90 8.18
N GLU A 146 8.34 -16.67 7.21
CA GLU A 146 9.79 -16.69 7.47
C GLU A 146 10.19 -15.54 8.41
N LEU A 147 9.64 -14.33 8.19
CA LEU A 147 9.92 -13.19 9.05
C LEU A 147 9.42 -13.40 10.50
N TRP A 148 8.22 -13.97 10.64
CA TRP A 148 7.59 -14.22 11.93
C TRP A 148 8.36 -15.26 12.75
N ASN A 149 8.84 -16.31 12.10
CA ASN A 149 9.49 -17.44 12.77
C ASN A 149 10.98 -17.17 13.09
N LYS A 150 11.65 -16.24 12.41
CA LYS A 150 13.07 -15.93 12.65
C LYS A 150 13.30 -15.50 14.10
N GLU A 151 14.28 -16.15 14.75
CA GLU A 151 14.50 -16.00 16.21
C GLU A 151 15.08 -14.64 16.62
N SER A 152 15.94 -14.08 15.78
CA SER A 152 16.63 -12.83 16.09
C SER A 152 16.90 -12.01 14.85
N TYR A 153 16.85 -10.70 15.02
CA TYR A 153 17.25 -9.73 14.02
C TYR A 153 18.26 -8.76 14.60
N THR A 154 19.18 -8.32 13.76
CA THR A 154 19.93 -7.09 13.92
C THR A 154 19.28 -5.97 13.11
N TYR A 155 19.48 -4.73 13.51
CA TYR A 155 18.98 -3.56 12.81
C TYR A 155 19.50 -3.48 11.36
N PRO A 156 20.79 -3.77 11.06
CA PRO A 156 21.27 -3.87 9.68
C PRO A 156 20.60 -4.97 8.86
N GLU A 157 20.30 -6.14 9.42
CA GLU A 157 19.54 -7.19 8.70
C GLU A 157 18.12 -6.72 8.35
N ILE A 158 17.42 -6.03 9.27
CA ILE A 158 16.09 -5.46 8.97
C ILE A 158 16.19 -4.48 7.79
N THR A 159 17.21 -3.62 7.78
CA THR A 159 17.48 -2.71 6.66
C THR A 159 17.79 -3.47 5.37
N GLU A 160 18.62 -4.51 5.41
CA GLU A 160 18.97 -5.32 4.24
C GLU A 160 17.73 -5.98 3.62
N ILE A 161 16.88 -6.60 4.45
CA ILE A 161 15.62 -7.23 4.02
C ILE A 161 14.67 -6.17 3.45
N THR A 162 14.63 -4.97 4.02
CA THR A 162 13.80 -3.87 3.52
C THR A 162 14.08 -3.57 2.04
N TYR A 163 15.35 -3.53 1.65
CA TYR A 163 15.75 -3.26 0.28
C TYR A 163 15.71 -4.50 -0.62
N ASN A 164 15.88 -5.70 -0.06
CA ASN A 164 16.03 -6.96 -0.81
C ASN A 164 14.98 -8.01 -0.42
N LEU A 165 13.72 -7.60 -0.23
CA LEU A 165 12.64 -8.46 0.26
C LEU A 165 12.42 -9.71 -0.61
N SER A 166 12.55 -9.58 -1.93
CA SER A 166 12.41 -10.71 -2.87
C SER A 166 13.57 -11.71 -2.76
N VAL A 167 14.80 -11.22 -2.55
CA VAL A 167 15.99 -12.07 -2.40
C VAL A 167 15.92 -12.88 -1.09
N PHE A 168 15.31 -12.29 -0.05
CA PHE A 168 14.98 -13.01 1.17
C PHE A 168 14.04 -14.20 0.88
N ALA A 169 13.10 -14.05 -0.05
CA ALA A 169 12.11 -15.06 -0.45
C ALA A 169 12.63 -16.13 -1.45
N GLU A 170 13.68 -15.82 -2.21
CA GLU A 170 14.18 -16.59 -3.36
C GLU A 170 14.71 -18.00 -3.01
N LYS A 171 14.78 -18.38 -1.72
CA LYS A 171 15.17 -19.74 -1.34
C LYS A 171 14.08 -20.80 -1.58
N ASN A 172 12.82 -20.45 -1.87
CA ASN A 172 11.74 -21.47 -1.95
C ASN A 172 10.60 -21.25 -2.97
N ILE A 173 10.63 -20.24 -3.85
CA ILE A 173 9.44 -19.92 -4.67
C ILE A 173 9.79 -19.70 -6.14
N GLN A 174 9.17 -20.50 -7.02
CA GLN A 174 9.13 -20.20 -8.45
C GLN A 174 8.23 -18.99 -8.68
N VAL A 175 8.87 -17.87 -8.99
CA VAL A 175 8.24 -16.58 -9.25
C VAL A 175 7.32 -16.69 -10.47
N ASN A 176 6.01 -16.67 -10.25
CA ASN A 176 5.05 -16.38 -11.30
C ASN A 176 4.46 -14.98 -11.03
N LYS A 177 5.01 -13.97 -11.72
CA LYS A 177 4.61 -12.56 -11.60
C LYS A 177 3.20 -12.29 -12.16
N ASP A 178 2.61 -13.26 -12.86
CA ASP A 178 1.34 -13.10 -13.56
C ASP A 178 0.15 -13.56 -12.72
N LYS A 179 0.17 -13.27 -11.41
CA LYS A 179 -1.01 -13.52 -10.57
C LYS A 179 -2.01 -12.36 -10.68
N ILE A 180 -3.29 -12.71 -10.80
CA ILE A 180 -4.40 -11.78 -11.10
C ILE A 180 -4.45 -10.62 -10.08
N GLU A 181 -4.15 -10.87 -8.81
CA GLU A 181 -4.17 -9.85 -7.76
C GLU A 181 -3.15 -8.73 -8.00
N CYS A 182 -1.95 -9.05 -8.50
CA CYS A 182 -0.93 -8.04 -8.82
C CYS A 182 -1.37 -7.20 -10.02
N LEU A 183 -1.97 -7.84 -11.03
CA LEU A 183 -2.54 -7.16 -12.19
C LEU A 183 -3.68 -6.22 -11.76
N VAL A 184 -4.61 -6.70 -10.93
CA VAL A 184 -5.73 -5.90 -10.41
C VAL A 184 -5.21 -4.71 -9.60
N ASN A 185 -4.21 -4.88 -8.74
CA ASN A 185 -3.61 -3.78 -7.97
C ASN A 185 -2.98 -2.71 -8.90
N LYS A 186 -2.26 -3.13 -9.94
CA LYS A 186 -1.72 -2.22 -10.97
C LYS A 186 -2.85 -1.43 -11.64
N LEU A 187 -3.96 -2.07 -12.00
CA LEU A 187 -5.11 -1.40 -12.62
C LEU A 187 -5.81 -0.42 -11.66
N LEU A 188 -5.98 -0.78 -10.39
CA LEU A 188 -6.63 0.07 -9.38
C LEU A 188 -5.84 1.35 -9.06
N THR A 189 -4.51 1.32 -9.21
CA THR A 189 -3.62 2.48 -8.98
C THR A 189 -3.50 3.40 -10.21
N GLN A 190 -3.92 2.91 -11.39
CA GLN A 190 -3.95 3.66 -12.65
C GLN A 190 -5.20 4.53 -12.78
N LYS A 191 -5.29 5.56 -11.93
CA LYS A 191 -6.34 6.58 -12.03
C LYS A 191 -5.95 7.69 -13.01
N GLY A 192 -6.89 8.07 -13.88
CA GLY A 192 -6.78 9.24 -14.75
C GLY A 192 -6.54 8.90 -16.23
N VAL A 193 -7.05 9.78 -17.09
CA VAL A 193 -7.01 9.61 -18.56
C VAL A 193 -5.58 9.45 -19.08
N LEU A 194 -4.64 10.27 -18.59
CA LEU A 194 -3.23 10.19 -18.99
C LEU A 194 -2.61 8.82 -18.69
N LYS A 195 -2.85 8.27 -17.49
CA LYS A 195 -2.34 6.94 -17.12
C LYS A 195 -2.89 5.84 -18.02
N GLN A 196 -4.16 5.95 -18.44
CA GLN A 196 -4.75 5.00 -19.39
C GLN A 196 -4.10 5.09 -20.78
N ILE A 197 -3.78 6.30 -21.26
CA ILE A 197 -3.05 6.49 -22.52
C ILE A 197 -1.64 5.88 -22.43
N GLU A 198 -0.95 6.07 -21.31
CA GLU A 198 0.41 5.54 -21.07
C GLU A 198 0.48 4.02 -21.02
N ARG A 199 -0.65 3.30 -20.89
CA ARG A 199 -0.69 1.82 -20.96
C ARG A 199 -0.30 1.28 -22.33
N LEU A 200 -0.55 2.03 -23.39
CA LEU A 200 -0.14 1.67 -24.74
C LEU A 200 1.37 1.85 -24.84
N SER A 201 2.12 0.88 -25.35
CA SER A 201 3.56 1.07 -25.61
C SER A 201 3.81 1.75 -26.96
N SER A 202 2.87 1.64 -27.91
CA SER A 202 2.94 2.32 -29.21
C SER A 202 2.72 3.83 -29.09
N LEU A 203 3.68 4.61 -29.60
CA LEU A 203 3.59 6.07 -29.65
C LEU A 203 2.47 6.54 -30.58
N ASP A 204 2.24 5.83 -31.69
CA ASP A 204 1.25 6.24 -32.68
C ASP A 204 -0.17 5.96 -32.20
N LEU A 205 -0.41 4.83 -31.52
CA LEU A 205 -1.70 4.60 -30.85
C LEU A 205 -1.96 5.60 -29.72
N ARG A 206 -0.93 6.01 -28.97
CA ARG A 206 -1.08 7.10 -27.98
C ARG A 206 -1.53 8.41 -28.64
N LYS A 207 -0.98 8.74 -29.82
CA LYS A 207 -1.41 9.92 -30.59
C LYS A 207 -2.85 9.75 -31.07
N SER A 208 -3.20 8.61 -31.67
CA SER A 208 -4.56 8.31 -32.13
C SER A 208 -5.59 8.44 -31.00
N LEU A 209 -5.29 7.88 -29.81
CA LEU A 209 -6.16 8.01 -28.65
C LEU A 209 -6.28 9.48 -28.18
N ASN A 210 -5.16 10.20 -28.10
CA ASN A 210 -5.17 11.64 -27.77
C ASN A 210 -5.99 12.46 -28.77
N GLU A 211 -5.92 12.14 -30.06
CA GLU A 211 -6.69 12.81 -31.10
C GLU A 211 -8.19 12.53 -30.99
N ILE A 212 -8.60 11.29 -30.67
CA ILE A 212 -10.00 10.96 -30.38
C ILE A 212 -10.50 11.75 -29.18
N LEU A 213 -9.71 11.83 -28.10
CA LEU A 213 -10.06 12.57 -26.88
C LEU A 213 -10.17 14.07 -27.15
N SER A 214 -9.20 14.64 -27.86
CA SER A 214 -9.17 16.07 -28.21
C SER A 214 -10.32 16.45 -29.13
N PHE A 215 -10.60 15.62 -30.14
CA PHE A 215 -11.74 15.79 -31.03
C PHE A 215 -13.05 15.76 -30.24
N THR A 216 -13.22 14.79 -29.34
CA THR A 216 -14.44 14.65 -28.53
C THR A 216 -14.63 15.85 -27.63
N ALA A 217 -13.59 16.27 -26.90
CA ALA A 217 -13.63 17.45 -26.03
C ALA A 217 -14.00 18.74 -26.80
N TYR A 218 -13.57 18.86 -28.06
CA TYR A 218 -13.85 20.04 -28.89
C TYR A 218 -15.21 20.00 -29.59
N LYS A 219 -15.63 18.85 -30.13
CA LYS A 219 -16.83 18.71 -30.97
C LYS A 219 -18.08 18.27 -30.20
N CYS A 220 -17.91 17.52 -29.12
CA CYS A 220 -19.00 17.01 -28.28
C CYS A 220 -19.13 17.88 -27.03
N LYS A 221 -19.83 19.03 -27.16
CA LYS A 221 -20.01 19.98 -26.05
C LYS A 221 -20.66 19.30 -24.84
N ASP A 222 -20.27 19.74 -23.64
CA ASP A 222 -20.76 19.24 -22.35
C ASP A 222 -20.55 17.72 -22.13
N THR A 223 -19.74 17.07 -22.97
CA THR A 223 -19.28 15.71 -22.72
C THR A 223 -18.27 15.73 -21.59
N TYR A 224 -18.51 14.91 -20.59
CA TYR A 224 -17.55 14.63 -19.53
C TYR A 224 -16.72 13.40 -19.90
N ILE A 225 -15.41 13.60 -20.01
CA ILE A 225 -14.41 12.56 -20.25
C ILE A 225 -13.73 12.24 -18.93
N SER A 226 -13.78 10.96 -18.54
CA SER A 226 -13.12 10.51 -17.32
C SER A 226 -12.58 9.10 -17.50
N ALA A 227 -11.84 8.62 -16.50
CA ALA A 227 -11.25 7.29 -16.52
C ALA A 227 -11.67 6.50 -15.29
N ASN A 228 -11.88 5.21 -15.49
CA ASN A 228 -11.95 4.22 -14.42
C ASN A 228 -10.66 3.37 -14.47
N TYR A 229 -10.69 2.22 -13.80
CA TYR A 229 -9.57 1.30 -13.71
C TYR A 229 -9.35 0.48 -14.99
N TYR A 230 -10.40 0.30 -15.80
CA TYR A 230 -10.32 -0.44 -17.06
C TYR A 230 -9.99 0.44 -18.26
N GLY A 231 -10.44 1.69 -18.26
CA GLY A 231 -10.28 2.56 -19.41
C GLY A 231 -10.86 3.96 -19.22
N ILE A 232 -11.10 4.62 -20.34
CA ILE A 232 -11.64 5.97 -20.47
C ILE A 232 -13.09 5.86 -20.92
N TYR A 233 -13.96 6.71 -20.40
CA TYR A 233 -15.37 6.72 -20.75
C TYR A 233 -15.88 8.14 -20.97
N PHE A 234 -16.87 8.27 -21.85
CA PHE A 234 -17.51 9.54 -22.18
C PHE A 234 -18.96 9.52 -21.73
N THR A 235 -19.38 10.60 -21.08
CA THR A 235 -20.76 10.78 -20.63
C THR A 235 -21.32 12.12 -21.07
N TYR A 236 -22.60 12.14 -21.44
CA TYR A 236 -23.37 13.36 -21.70
C TYR A 236 -24.66 13.29 -20.88
N ASN A 237 -24.98 14.33 -20.11
CA ASN A 237 -26.13 14.34 -19.18
C ASN A 237 -26.21 13.07 -18.31
N LYS A 238 -25.06 12.62 -17.78
CA LYS A 238 -24.90 11.39 -16.97
C LYS A 238 -25.20 10.07 -17.70
N ARG A 239 -25.38 10.08 -19.02
CA ARG A 239 -25.52 8.86 -19.84
C ARG A 239 -24.18 8.50 -20.47
N LEU A 240 -23.76 7.24 -20.28
CA LEU A 240 -22.57 6.65 -20.88
C LEU A 240 -22.84 6.33 -22.34
N TYR A 241 -21.94 6.72 -23.24
CA TYR A 241 -22.10 6.46 -24.68
C TYR A 241 -20.83 5.99 -25.39
N VAL A 242 -19.66 6.10 -24.75
CA VAL A 242 -18.38 5.56 -25.25
C VAL A 242 -17.56 5.02 -24.08
N GLU A 243 -16.94 3.87 -24.30
CA GLU A 243 -15.84 3.33 -23.49
C GLU A 243 -14.65 3.02 -24.41
N LEU A 244 -13.46 3.35 -23.93
CA LEU A 244 -12.16 3.13 -24.57
C LEU A 244 -11.25 2.43 -23.58
N ILE A 245 -10.88 1.18 -23.86
CA ILE A 245 -10.04 0.36 -22.99
C ILE A 245 -8.72 0.10 -23.71
N PRO A 246 -7.64 0.82 -23.33
CA PRO A 246 -6.31 0.53 -23.82
C PRO A 246 -5.80 -0.80 -23.24
N ALA A 247 -5.35 -1.70 -24.09
CA ALA A 247 -4.85 -3.02 -23.71
C ALA A 247 -3.33 -3.10 -23.88
N GLU A 248 -2.71 -4.02 -23.13
CA GLU A 248 -1.23 -4.18 -23.10
C GLU A 248 -0.68 -4.73 -24.42
N ASP A 249 -1.51 -5.36 -25.25
CA ASP A 249 -1.17 -5.85 -26.59
C ASP A 249 -1.15 -4.76 -27.68
N ASN A 250 -1.10 -3.48 -27.28
CA ASN A 250 -1.19 -2.32 -28.18
C ASN A 250 -2.47 -2.33 -29.02
N THR A 251 -3.61 -2.57 -28.37
CA THR A 251 -4.92 -2.36 -28.98
C THR A 251 -5.75 -1.45 -28.09
N ILE A 252 -6.77 -0.81 -28.67
CA ILE A 252 -7.79 -0.08 -27.90
C ILE A 252 -9.14 -0.70 -28.22
N PHE A 253 -9.79 -1.27 -27.21
CA PHE A 253 -11.18 -1.69 -27.35
C PHE A 253 -12.06 -0.46 -27.22
N LEU A 254 -12.75 -0.11 -28.30
CA LEU A 254 -13.77 0.93 -28.33
C LEU A 254 -15.13 0.26 -28.26
N THR A 255 -15.94 0.64 -27.27
CA THR A 255 -17.35 0.29 -27.21
C THR A 255 -18.18 1.56 -27.32
N ILE A 256 -19.03 1.63 -28.33
CA ILE A 256 -20.01 2.69 -28.51
C ILE A 256 -21.36 2.16 -28.06
N ILE A 257 -22.04 2.91 -27.19
CA ILE A 257 -23.30 2.51 -26.56
C ILE A 257 -24.39 3.42 -27.08
N ASP A 258 -25.42 2.82 -27.69
CA ASP A 258 -26.64 3.53 -28.06
C ASP A 258 -27.40 3.91 -26.77
N PRO A 259 -27.60 5.21 -26.49
CA PRO A 259 -28.13 5.69 -25.22
C PRO A 259 -29.63 5.48 -25.05
N PHE A 260 -30.34 5.04 -26.10
CA PHE A 260 -31.79 4.82 -26.10
C PHE A 260 -32.14 3.34 -26.07
N THR A 261 -31.34 2.52 -26.74
CA THR A 261 -31.57 1.07 -26.84
C THR A 261 -30.64 0.25 -25.96
N ASN A 262 -29.59 0.86 -25.40
CA ASN A 262 -28.48 0.19 -24.70
C ASN A 262 -27.77 -0.87 -25.55
N LYS A 263 -27.93 -0.83 -26.88
CA LYS A 263 -27.18 -1.71 -27.77
C LYS A 263 -25.74 -1.21 -27.88
N THR A 264 -24.80 -2.15 -27.88
CA THR A 264 -23.38 -1.85 -27.90
C THR A 264 -22.76 -2.29 -29.22
N VAL A 265 -21.88 -1.46 -29.78
CA VAL A 265 -21.02 -1.82 -30.91
C VAL A 265 -19.57 -1.69 -30.47
N SER A 266 -18.86 -2.81 -30.47
CA SER A 266 -17.44 -2.85 -30.10
C SER A 266 -16.55 -2.94 -31.34
N ASN A 267 -15.45 -2.20 -31.35
CA ASN A 267 -14.42 -2.21 -32.38
C ASN A 267 -13.04 -2.27 -31.72
N ILE A 268 -12.06 -2.85 -32.41
CA ILE A 268 -10.66 -2.83 -31.99
C ILE A 268 -9.95 -1.78 -32.83
N ILE A 269 -9.34 -0.80 -32.16
CA ILE A 269 -8.50 0.21 -32.80
C ILE A 269 -7.05 -0.28 -32.70
N THR A 270 -6.41 -0.33 -33.87
CA THR A 270 -4.98 -0.62 -34.07
C THR A 270 -4.32 0.56 -34.76
N GLU A 271 -2.99 0.54 -34.92
CA GLU A 271 -2.23 1.61 -35.60
C GLU A 271 -2.72 1.91 -37.02
N ASN A 272 -3.31 0.93 -37.69
CA ASN A 272 -3.81 1.06 -39.06
C ASN A 272 -5.27 1.54 -39.14
N THR A 273 -5.92 1.79 -38.00
CA THR A 273 -7.33 2.17 -37.97
C THR A 273 -7.50 3.62 -38.39
N ASP A 274 -8.45 3.88 -39.30
CA ASP A 274 -8.83 5.25 -39.66
C ASP A 274 -9.58 5.89 -38.48
N ILE A 275 -8.86 6.72 -37.74
CA ILE A 275 -9.37 7.45 -36.58
C ILE A 275 -10.54 8.39 -36.92
N LYS A 276 -10.63 8.86 -38.17
CA LYS A 276 -11.70 9.77 -38.59
C LYS A 276 -13.05 9.05 -38.60
N VAL A 277 -13.07 7.81 -39.05
CA VAL A 277 -14.27 6.94 -38.99
C VAL A 277 -14.73 6.75 -37.54
N ILE A 278 -13.78 6.61 -36.62
CA ILE A 278 -14.09 6.49 -35.18
C ILE A 278 -14.66 7.79 -34.62
N GLN A 279 -14.02 8.92 -34.91
CA GLN A 279 -14.48 10.26 -34.51
C GLN A 279 -15.89 10.56 -35.03
N ASP A 280 -16.17 10.23 -36.29
CA ASP A 280 -17.48 10.43 -36.91
C ASP A 280 -18.56 9.57 -36.24
N LYS A 281 -18.26 8.31 -35.89
CA LYS A 281 -19.18 7.43 -35.14
C LYS A 281 -19.49 7.99 -33.75
N ILE A 282 -18.48 8.42 -33.00
CA ILE A 282 -18.64 9.00 -31.67
C ILE A 282 -19.50 10.26 -31.75
N TYR A 283 -19.22 11.14 -32.71
CA TYR A 283 -19.97 12.37 -32.90
C TYR A 283 -21.42 12.12 -33.33
N GLY A 284 -21.66 11.09 -34.15
CA GLY A 284 -22.99 10.64 -34.55
C GLY A 284 -23.87 10.30 -33.35
N ILE A 285 -23.37 9.46 -32.43
CA ILE A 285 -24.09 9.09 -31.20
C ILE A 285 -24.29 10.30 -30.29
N TYR A 286 -23.27 11.13 -30.13
CA TYR A 286 -23.39 12.38 -29.38
C TYR A 286 -24.53 13.26 -29.91
N LYS A 287 -24.62 13.45 -31.23
CA LYS A 287 -25.71 14.24 -31.84
C LYS A 287 -27.08 13.68 -31.55
N MET A 288 -27.25 12.35 -31.54
CA MET A 288 -28.53 11.73 -31.21
C MET A 288 -29.00 12.12 -29.79
N MET A 289 -28.09 12.34 -28.85
CA MET A 289 -28.43 12.74 -27.48
C MET A 289 -28.69 14.23 -27.30
N VAL A 290 -28.16 15.08 -28.19
CA VAL A 290 -28.29 16.56 -28.10
C VAL A 290 -29.59 17.04 -28.76
N HIS A 291 -30.13 16.27 -29.70
CA HIS A 291 -31.33 16.61 -30.46
C HIS A 291 -32.62 16.02 -29.87
N ASP A 292 -32.52 15.40 -28.69
CA ASP A 292 -33.62 14.96 -27.83
C ASP A 292 -33.81 15.93 -26.65
#